data_AF-A0A813V1R5-F1
#
_entry.id   AF-A0A813V1R5-F1
#
_cell.length_a   1.000
_cell.length_b   1.000
_cell.length_c   1.000
_cell.angle_alpha   90.00
_cell.angle_beta   90.00
_cell.angle_gamma   90.00
#
_symmetry.space_group_name_H-M   'P 1'
#
loop_
_entity.id
_entity.type
_entity.pdbx_description
1 polymer ?
#
loop_
_entity_poly.entity_id
_entity_poly.type
_entity_poly.pdbx_seq_one_letter_code
_entity_poly.pdbx_strand_id
1 'polypeptide(L)' 'MSAVENKQKLIQQLRTEANIDRIKLSTACKDLIKFCQDHENGDVLVTGWEKFHIDNPYKDKNRCVPL' A
#
# COMPACT_ATOMS: atom_id res chain seq x y z
N MET A 1 3.82 -27.53 -26.40
CA MET A 1 3.33 -26.19 -26.77
C MET A 1 4.27 -25.61 -27.80
N SER A 2 3.74 -25.31 -28.98
CA SER A 2 4.50 -24.75 -30.11
C SER A 2 4.87 -23.29 -29.84
N ALA A 3 6.02 -22.84 -30.35
CA ALA A 3 6.45 -21.44 -30.26
C ALA A 3 5.43 -20.45 -30.85
N VAL A 4 4.62 -20.90 -31.82
CA VAL A 4 3.55 -20.10 -32.43
C VAL A 4 2.36 -19.94 -31.48
N GLU A 5 1.95 -21.01 -30.80
CA GLU A 5 0.86 -20.99 -29.81
C GLU A 5 1.20 -20.07 -28.63
N ASN A 6 2.45 -20.10 -28.18
CA ASN A 6 2.93 -19.22 -27.10
C ASN A 6 2.87 -17.75 -27.51
N LYS A 7 3.24 -17.41 -28.76
CA LYS A 7 3.16 -16.04 -29.28
C LYS A 7 1.71 -15.57 -29.41
N GLN A 8 0.79 -16.44 -29.83
CA GLN A 8 -0.63 -16.11 -29.91
C GLN A 8 -1.21 -15.78 -28.53
N LYS A 9 -0.89 -16.59 -27.51
CA LYS A 9 -1.29 -16.32 -26.12
C LYS A 9 -0.73 -14.99 -25.62
N LEU A 10 0.54 -14.70 -25.89
CA LEU A 10 1.16 -13.42 -25.52
C LEU A 10 0.47 -12.23 -26.18
N ILE A 11 0.15 -12.32 -27.48
CA ILE A 11 -0.57 -11.25 -28.20
C ILE A 11 -1.93 -11.00 -27.58
N GLN A 12 -2.66 -12.08 -27.22
CA GLN A 12 -3.96 -11.95 -26.56
C GLN A 12 -3.83 -11.23 -25.22
N GLN A 13 -2.83 -11.59 -24.40
CA GLN A 13 -2.57 -10.92 -23.13
C GLN A 13 -2.24 -9.43 -23.32
N LEU A 14 -1.36 -9.09 -24.26
CA LEU A 14 -0.97 -7.71 -24.53
C LEU A 14 -2.16 -6.86 -25.03
N ARG A 15 -3.07 -7.44 -25.82
CA ARG A 15 -4.30 -6.75 -26.25
C ARG A 15 -5.20 -6.44 -25.07
N THR A 16 -5.34 -7.37 -24.12
CA THR A 16 -6.09 -7.14 -22.90
C THR A 16 -5.46 -6.03 -22.06
N GLU A 17 -4.14 -6.05 -21.87
CA GLU A 17 -3.42 -5.02 -21.10
C GLU A 17 -3.45 -3.63 -21.78
N ALA A 18 -3.42 -3.59 -23.12
CA ALA A 18 -3.51 -2.36 -23.88
C ALA A 18 -4.88 -1.68 -23.72
N ASN A 19 -5.95 -2.47 -23.65
CA ASN A 19 -7.34 -2.04 -23.52
C ASN A 19 -7.75 -1.62 -22.10
N ILE A 20 -6.81 -1.53 -21.16
CA ILE A 20 -7.09 -0.99 -19.82
C ILE A 20 -7.20 0.53 -19.89
N ASP A 21 -8.32 1.06 -19.41
CA ASP A 21 -8.52 2.50 -19.27
C ASP A 21 -7.56 3.07 -18.22
N ARG A 22 -6.78 4.08 -18.64
CA ARG A 22 -5.79 4.73 -17.78
C ARG A 22 -6.30 6.08 -17.31
N ILE A 23 -6.03 6.39 -16.05
CA ILE A 23 -6.23 7.73 -15.50
C ILE A 23 -4.94 8.55 -15.62
N LYS A 24 -5.06 9.88 -15.61
CA LYS A 24 -3.89 10.77 -15.57
C LYS A 24 -3.13 10.55 -14.27
N LEU A 25 -1.80 10.50 -14.37
CA LEU A 25 -0.92 10.36 -13.21
C LEU A 25 -1.17 11.47 -12.17
N SER A 26 -1.40 12.69 -12.63
CA SER A 26 -1.75 13.82 -11.75
C SER A 26 -3.01 13.59 -10.91
N THR A 27 -4.00 12.87 -11.46
CA THR A 27 -5.25 12.55 -10.74
C THR A 27 -4.99 11.43 -9.74
N ALA A 28 -4.32 10.36 -10.17
CA ALA A 28 -3.93 9.26 -9.28
C ALA A 28 -3.11 9.76 -8.07
N CYS A 29 -2.15 10.66 -8.28
CA CYS A 29 -1.37 11.25 -7.20
C CYS A 29 -2.24 12.04 -6.22
N LYS A 30 -3.20 12.82 -6.72
CA LYS A 30 -4.12 13.58 -5.85
C LYS A 30 -4.98 12.64 -5.00
N ASP A 31 -5.48 11.57 -5.60
CA ASP A 31 -6.32 10.61 -4.89
C ASP A 31 -5.52 9.88 -3.80
N LEU A 32 -4.27 9.48 -4.09
CA LEU A 32 -3.36 8.88 -3.10
C LEU A 32 -3.04 9.85 -1.95
N ILE A 33 -2.69 11.10 -2.27
CA ILE A 33 -2.39 12.11 -1.25
C ILE A 33 -3.60 12.34 -0.36
N LYS A 34 -4.79 12.49 -0.96
CA LYS A 34 -6.03 12.67 -0.22
C LYS A 34 -6.31 11.48 0.70
N PHE A 35 -6.17 10.26 0.19
CA PHE A 35 -6.36 9.05 1.01
C PHE A 35 -5.41 9.02 2.21
N CYS A 36 -4.13 9.33 2.01
CA CYS A 36 -3.16 9.40 3.10
C CYS A 36 -3.51 10.47 4.13
N GLN A 37 -3.95 11.67 3.70
CA GLN A 37 -4.35 12.76 4.61
C GLN A 37 -5.61 12.40 5.41
N ASP A 38 -6.60 11.79 4.76
CA ASP A 38 -7.86 11.37 5.40
C ASP A 38 -7.61 10.30 6.49
N HIS A 39 -6.58 9.45 6.33
CA HIS A 39 -6.23 8.37 7.26
C HIS A 39 -5.02 8.67 8.16
N GLU A 40 -4.40 9.83 8.03
CA GLU A 40 -3.20 10.21 8.80
C GLU A 40 -3.47 10.11 10.31
N ASN A 41 -4.62 10.62 10.75
CA ASN A 41 -5.04 10.59 12.15
C ASN A 41 -5.41 9.20 12.69
N GLY A 42 -5.43 8.16 11.84
CA GLY A 42 -5.62 6.75 12.21
C GLY A 42 -4.30 5.95 12.22
N ASP A 43 -3.23 6.53 11.67
CA ASP A 43 -1.94 5.87 11.56
C ASP A 43 -1.07 6.16 12.80
N VAL A 44 -0.99 5.16 13.68
CA VAL A 44 -0.20 5.17 14.91
C VAL A 44 1.29 5.40 14.67
N LEU A 45 1.81 5.00 13.51
CA LEU A 45 3.21 5.20 13.15
C LEU A 45 3.50 6.65 12.74
N VAL A 46 2.49 7.36 12.21
CA VAL A 46 2.63 8.74 11.74
C VAL A 46 2.30 9.74 12.84
N THR A 47 1.15 9.60 13.52
CA THR A 47 0.73 10.59 14.54
C THR A 47 1.20 10.26 15.96
N GLY A 48 1.78 9.07 16.16
CA GLY A 48 2.34 8.62 17.42
C GLY A 48 1.30 7.99 18.36
N TRP A 49 1.76 7.02 19.15
CA TRP A 49 0.96 6.26 20.12
C TRP A 49 0.28 7.13 21.19
N GLU A 50 0.86 8.29 21.52
CA GLU A 50 0.36 9.22 22.54
C GLU A 50 -1.03 9.77 22.21
N LYS A 51 -1.35 9.97 20.93
CA LYS A 51 -2.64 10.52 20.49
C LYS A 51 -3.76 9.49 20.42
N PHE A 52 -3.42 8.20 20.37
CA PHE A 52 -4.40 7.12 20.24
C PHE A 52 -4.84 6.51 21.57
N HIS A 53 -4.27 6.95 22.69
CA HIS A 53 -4.49 6.32 24.01
C HIS A 53 -4.23 4.79 24.00
N ILE A 54 -3.45 4.31 23.03
CA ILE A 54 -3.05 2.90 22.87
C ILE A 54 -1.56 2.85 23.20
N ASP A 55 -1.20 2.07 24.21
CA ASP A 55 0.20 1.82 24.51
C ASP A 55 0.80 0.88 23.46
N ASN A 56 2.01 1.20 23.00
CA ASN A 56 2.75 0.33 22.08
C ASN A 56 2.95 -1.06 22.72
N PRO A 57 2.41 -2.16 22.13
CA PRO A 57 2.54 -3.51 22.65
C PRO A 57 4.00 -3.99 22.78
N TYR A 58 4.91 -3.36 22.03
CA TYR A 58 6.35 -3.64 22.04
C TYR A 58 7.16 -2.68 22.91
N LYS A 59 6.52 -1.74 23.62
CA LYS A 59 7.23 -0.87 24.57
C LYS A 59 7.66 -1.72 25.77
N ASP A 60 8.97 -1.83 25.96
CA ASP A 60 9.53 -2.52 27.12
C ASP A 60 8.91 -1.96 28.41
N LYS A 61 8.27 -2.85 29.17
CA LYS A 61 7.97 -2.55 30.56
C LYS A 61 9.33 -2.56 31.25
N ASN A 62 9.90 -1.38 31.52
CA ASN A 62 11.07 -1.20 32.37
C ASN A 62 10.82 -1.81 33.76
N ARG A 63 10.81 -3.13 33.86
CA ARG A 63 11.01 -3.86 35.10
C ARG A 63 12.46 -4.27 35.05
N CYS A 64 13.28 -3.48 35.74
CA CYS A 64 14.56 -3.95 36.22
C CYS A 64 14.31 -5.34 36.83
N VAL A 65 14.82 -6.40 36.20
CA VAL A 65 14.85 -7.72 36.82
C VAL A 65 15.84 -7.58 37.98
N PRO A 66 15.41 -7.67 39.25
CA PRO A 66 16.36 -7.67 40.34
C PRO A 66 17.22 -8.93 40.20
N LEU A 67 18.53 -8.73 40.11
CA LEU A 67 19.53 -9.78 40.30
C LEU A 67 19.48 -10.29 41.75
#